data_AF-A0A0F7M636-F1
#
_entry.id   AF-A0A0F7M636-F1
#
_cell.length_a   1.000
_cell.length_b   1.000
_cell.length_c   1.000
_cell.angle_alpha   90.00
_cell.angle_beta   90.00
_cell.angle_gamma   90.00
#
_symmetry.space_group_name_H-M   'P 1'
#
loop_
_entity.id
_entity.type
_entity.pdbx_description
1 polymer ?
#
loop_
_entity_poly.entity_id
_entity_poly.type
_entity_poly.pdbx_seq_one_letter_code
_entity_poly.pdbx_strand_id
1 'polypeptide(L)'
;MKSRPPKQISPFIRRLAFHGVLGAILGVLLLHPLVTAVFFLEFKSQFDIPSESIWDFAITRLQTNAWFELVPMSAIFALIGASFAIVVSIYSRALETQHRRALWLEKELDMNLLYLVDAGESERLEFKSSLRWDQRKHESNKSLEMVVAKSIVGLMNHRGGSLIIGIDDDGQIIGIEADCQTLRHKNTDGFERAIMDLVRTTLGAHACTLVHCQFPLIDDRQVCRIVVEKAYAPIYLQDGKVARYFVRTGNSTRELDAREAQEHITQGYHVENQ
;
A
#
# COMPACT_ATOMS: atom_id res chain seq x y z
N MET A 1 -28.12 14.30 -28.32
CA MET A 1 -26.73 14.51 -27.83
C MET A 1 -26.70 14.23 -26.33
N LYS A 2 -26.25 13.05 -25.89
CA LYS A 2 -26.03 12.78 -24.45
C LYS A 2 -24.75 13.51 -24.04
N SER A 3 -24.88 14.56 -23.22
CA SER A 3 -23.76 15.28 -22.62
C SER A 3 -22.91 14.31 -21.81
N ARG A 4 -21.61 14.20 -22.13
CA ARG A 4 -20.66 13.48 -21.27
C ARG A 4 -20.66 14.15 -19.89
N PRO A 5 -20.79 13.39 -18.78
CA PRO A 5 -20.66 13.98 -17.45
C PRO A 5 -19.25 14.60 -17.29
N PRO A 6 -19.12 15.70 -16.53
CA PRO A 6 -17.83 16.33 -16.31
C PRO A 6 -16.85 15.33 -15.68
N LYS A 7 -15.62 15.27 -16.20
CA LYS A 7 -14.54 14.44 -15.64
C LYS A 7 -14.34 14.87 -14.18
N GLN A 8 -14.76 14.03 -13.23
CA GLN A 8 -14.44 14.22 -11.83
C GLN A 8 -12.92 14.15 -11.67
N ILE A 9 -12.33 15.24 -11.19
CA ILE A 9 -10.89 15.33 -10.92
C ILE A 9 -10.56 14.35 -9.79
N SER A 10 -9.51 13.53 -9.97
CA SER A 10 -9.18 12.54 -8.95
C SER A 10 -8.81 13.22 -7.62
N PRO A 11 -9.22 12.63 -6.48
CA PRO A 11 -8.89 13.13 -5.15
C PRO A 11 -7.38 13.32 -4.91
N PHE A 12 -6.55 12.49 -5.57
CA PHE A 12 -5.10 12.67 -5.63
C PHE A 12 -4.71 14.01 -6.29
N ILE A 13 -5.23 14.30 -7.49
CA ILE A 13 -4.95 15.54 -8.23
C ILE A 13 -5.44 16.75 -7.44
N ARG A 14 -6.61 16.66 -6.80
CA ARG A 14 -7.15 17.73 -5.96
C ARG A 14 -6.22 18.07 -4.79
N ARG A 15 -5.71 17.05 -4.10
CA ARG A 15 -4.75 17.25 -3.00
C ARG A 15 -3.41 17.77 -3.51
N LEU A 16 -2.91 17.30 -4.65
CA LEU A 16 -1.67 17.82 -5.24
C LEU A 16 -1.80 19.29 -5.63
N ALA A 17 -2.93 19.65 -6.26
CA ALA A 17 -3.24 21.03 -6.61
C ALA A 17 -3.34 21.92 -5.36
N PHE A 18 -3.97 21.43 -4.29
CA PHE A 18 -4.04 22.16 -3.01
C PHE A 18 -2.65 22.45 -2.44
N HIS A 19 -1.76 21.45 -2.37
CA HIS A 19 -0.39 21.66 -1.88
C HIS A 19 0.43 22.56 -2.81
N GLY A 20 0.23 22.47 -4.13
CA GLY A 20 0.86 23.35 -5.11
C GLY A 20 0.44 24.80 -4.93
N VAL A 21 -0.86 25.07 -4.76
CA VAL A 21 -1.39 26.43 -4.50
C VAL A 21 -0.90 26.96 -3.16
N LEU A 22 -0.96 26.16 -2.10
CA LEU A 22 -0.45 26.55 -0.79
C LEU A 22 1.06 26.85 -0.85
N GLY A 23 1.82 26.00 -1.54
CA GLY A 23 3.25 26.18 -1.78
C GLY A 23 3.55 27.44 -2.58
N ALA A 24 2.76 27.78 -3.60
CA ALA A 24 2.90 29.03 -4.35
C ALA A 24 2.72 30.26 -3.46
N ILE A 25 1.67 30.26 -2.63
CA ILE A 25 1.39 31.36 -1.70
C ILE A 25 2.53 31.51 -0.69
N LEU A 26 2.97 30.40 -0.07
CA LEU A 26 4.07 30.40 0.88
C LEU A 26 5.40 30.80 0.23
N GLY A 27 5.63 30.37 -1.01
CA GLY A 27 6.83 30.72 -1.79
C GLY A 27 6.94 32.23 -1.97
N VAL A 28 5.86 32.90 -2.38
CA VAL A 28 5.83 34.37 -2.50
C VAL A 28 6.00 35.02 -1.13
N LEU A 29 5.23 34.57 -0.12
CA LEU A 29 5.22 35.17 1.21
C LEU A 29 6.59 35.09 1.90
N LEU A 30 7.35 34.01 1.69
CA LEU A 30 8.65 33.81 2.34
C LEU A 30 9.81 34.37 1.50
N LEU A 31 9.84 34.10 0.19
CA LEU A 31 11.00 34.44 -0.65
C LEU A 31 11.03 35.92 -0.99
N HIS A 32 9.88 36.57 -1.17
CA HIS A 32 9.84 37.99 -1.51
C HIS A 32 10.43 38.91 -0.42
N PRO A 33 10.02 38.82 0.87
CA PRO A 33 10.66 39.61 1.92
C PRO A 33 12.11 39.21 2.15
N LEU A 34 12.45 37.92 2.01
CA LEU A 34 13.82 37.44 2.16
C LEU A 34 14.75 38.07 1.12
N VAL A 35 14.40 38.01 -0.17
CA VAL A 35 15.23 38.59 -1.23
C VAL A 35 15.26 40.12 -1.14
N THR A 36 14.16 40.74 -0.71
CA THR A 36 14.14 42.19 -0.44
C THR A 36 15.13 42.57 0.67
N ALA A 37 15.20 41.78 1.75
CA ALA A 37 16.15 41.98 2.83
C ALA A 37 17.61 41.72 2.38
N VAL A 38 17.86 40.65 1.61
CA VAL A 38 19.19 40.35 1.04
C VAL A 38 19.65 41.50 0.14
N PHE A 39 18.78 41.97 -0.76
CA PHE A 39 19.08 43.10 -1.64
C PHE A 39 19.41 44.37 -0.85
N PHE A 40 18.63 44.68 0.19
CA PHE A 40 18.93 45.82 1.06
C PHE A 40 20.31 45.69 1.71
N LEU A 41 20.65 44.52 2.27
CA LEU A 41 21.94 44.32 2.92
C LEU A 41 23.13 44.40 1.95
N GLU A 42 22.97 43.86 0.74
CA GLU A 42 24.03 43.82 -0.28
C GLU A 42 24.26 45.20 -0.92
N PHE A 43 23.18 45.94 -1.16
CA PHE A 43 23.23 47.14 -2.00
C PHE A 43 23.07 48.47 -1.26
N LYS A 44 22.78 48.48 0.06
CA LYS A 44 22.64 49.71 0.85
C LYS A 44 23.86 50.64 0.82
N SER A 45 25.07 50.10 0.63
CA SER A 45 26.29 50.90 0.58
C SER A 45 26.62 51.39 -0.82
N GLN A 46 25.98 50.82 -1.84
CA GLN A 46 26.31 51.04 -3.25
C GLN A 46 25.26 51.91 -3.96
N PHE A 47 24.03 51.90 -3.45
CA PHE A 47 22.94 52.77 -3.87
C PHE A 47 22.56 53.65 -2.69
N ASP A 48 22.31 54.94 -2.93
CA ASP A 48 21.91 55.93 -1.92
C ASP A 48 20.43 55.70 -1.56
N ILE A 49 20.14 54.54 -0.98
CA ILE A 49 18.78 54.10 -0.66
C ILE A 49 18.27 54.99 0.49
N PRO A 50 17.19 55.78 0.30
CA PRO A 50 16.77 56.82 1.25
C PRO A 50 16.16 56.29 2.57
N SER A 51 16.32 55.01 2.88
CA SER A 51 15.70 54.33 4.02
C SER A 51 16.76 53.75 4.97
N GLU A 52 16.74 54.15 6.24
CA GLU A 52 17.66 53.62 7.25
C GLU A 52 17.28 52.24 7.79
N SER A 53 16.06 51.77 7.50
CA SER A 53 15.48 50.53 8.02
C SER A 53 15.01 49.60 6.90
N ILE A 54 15.22 48.29 7.07
CA ILE A 54 14.74 47.23 6.17
C ILE A 54 13.22 47.31 5.99
N TRP A 55 12.48 47.65 7.06
CA TRP A 55 11.02 47.74 7.02
C TRP A 55 10.55 48.90 6.16
N ASP A 56 11.22 50.05 6.28
CA ASP A 56 10.90 51.25 5.52
C ASP A 56 11.22 51.06 4.03
N PHE A 57 12.35 50.41 3.73
CA PHE A 57 12.69 49.96 2.38
C PHE A 57 11.65 49.00 1.80
N ALA A 58 11.23 48.00 2.57
CA ALA A 58 10.27 46.99 2.11
C ALA A 58 8.88 47.60 1.83
N ILE A 59 8.39 48.49 2.71
CA ILE A 59 7.12 49.21 2.54
C ILE A 59 7.19 50.13 1.34
N THR A 60 8.27 50.92 1.23
CA THR A 60 8.48 51.83 0.10
C THR A 60 8.47 51.05 -1.20
N ARG A 61 9.19 49.94 -1.29
CA ARG A 61 9.24 49.09 -2.48
C ARG A 61 7.90 48.45 -2.85
N LEU A 62 7.04 48.16 -1.88
CA LEU A 62 5.66 47.71 -2.11
C LEU A 62 4.75 48.82 -2.63
N GLN A 63 4.99 50.07 -2.24
CA GLN A 63 4.16 51.23 -2.59
C GLN A 63 4.59 51.92 -3.90
N THR A 64 5.89 51.97 -4.19
CA THR A 64 6.46 52.75 -5.31
C THR A 64 6.54 51.96 -6.61
N ASN A 65 6.75 50.64 -6.54
CA ASN A 65 6.86 49.83 -7.75
C ASN A 65 5.47 49.48 -8.25
N ALA A 66 5.15 49.90 -9.48
CA ALA A 66 3.92 49.51 -10.15
C ALA A 66 3.80 47.99 -10.10
N TRP A 67 2.61 47.49 -9.78
CA TRP A 67 2.34 46.08 -9.50
C TRP A 67 2.87 45.13 -10.59
N PHE A 68 3.06 45.63 -11.82
CA PHE A 68 3.59 44.89 -12.96
C PHE A 68 5.10 44.58 -12.93
N GLU A 69 5.94 45.35 -12.22
CA GLU A 69 7.40 45.08 -12.18
C GLU A 69 7.78 43.99 -11.17
N LEU A 70 6.96 43.78 -10.14
CA LEU A 70 7.16 42.73 -9.13
C LEU A 70 6.52 41.39 -9.52
N VAL A 71 5.66 41.39 -10.55
CA VAL A 71 4.94 40.20 -11.04
C VAL A 71 5.88 39.11 -11.58
N PRO A 72 6.91 39.39 -12.40
CA PRO A 72 7.81 38.34 -12.89
C PRO A 72 8.55 37.62 -11.75
N MET A 73 9.03 38.37 -10.76
CA MET A 73 9.76 37.81 -9.61
C MET A 73 8.82 37.00 -8.70
N SER A 74 7.63 37.53 -8.41
CA SER A 74 6.62 36.82 -7.61
C SER A 74 6.13 35.55 -8.31
N ALA A 75 6.03 35.56 -9.64
CA ALA A 75 5.72 34.36 -10.42
C ALA A 75 6.83 33.30 -10.27
N ILE A 76 8.11 33.68 -10.31
CA ILE A 76 9.22 32.75 -10.07
C ILE A 76 9.15 32.16 -8.66
N PHE A 77 8.90 32.98 -7.63
CA PHE A 77 8.76 32.49 -6.25
C PHE A 77 7.57 31.56 -6.06
N ALA A 78 6.44 31.87 -6.70
CA ALA A 78 5.26 31.01 -6.72
C ALA A 78 5.58 29.65 -7.35
N LEU A 79 6.33 29.62 -8.47
CA LEU A 79 6.73 28.38 -9.12
C LEU A 79 7.70 27.54 -8.27
N ILE A 80 8.69 28.18 -7.64
CA ILE A 80 9.62 27.50 -6.73
C ILE A 80 8.85 26.91 -5.54
N GLY A 81 8.00 27.69 -4.90
CA GLY A 81 7.19 27.23 -3.77
C GLY A 81 6.23 26.11 -4.13
N ALA A 82 5.55 26.21 -5.28
CA ALA A 82 4.66 25.16 -5.78
C ALA A 82 5.40 23.86 -6.08
N SER A 83 6.55 23.94 -6.77
CA SER A 83 7.35 22.76 -7.11
C SER A 83 7.87 22.05 -5.85
N PHE A 84 8.39 22.80 -4.88
CA PHE A 84 8.87 22.26 -3.61
C PHE A 84 7.75 21.58 -2.82
N ALA A 85 6.59 22.23 -2.68
CA ALA A 85 5.45 21.66 -1.97
C ALA A 85 4.90 20.39 -2.64
N ILE A 86 4.90 20.34 -3.98
CA ILE A 86 4.53 19.14 -4.74
C ILE A 86 5.51 18.00 -4.47
N VAL A 87 6.82 18.24 -4.52
CA VAL A 87 7.85 17.23 -4.26
C VAL A 87 7.72 16.70 -2.83
N VAL A 88 7.60 17.60 -1.85
CA VAL A 88 7.40 17.22 -0.44
C VAL A 88 6.10 16.44 -0.25
N SER A 89 5.01 16.80 -0.93
CA SER A 89 3.74 16.07 -0.88
C SER A 89 3.84 14.66 -1.46
N ILE A 90 4.58 14.48 -2.55
CA ILE A 90 4.84 13.16 -3.14
C ILE A 90 5.71 12.32 -2.20
N TYR A 91 6.77 12.91 -1.64
CA TYR A 91 7.70 12.21 -0.75
C TYR A 91 7.07 11.80 0.58
N SER A 92 6.35 12.72 1.24
CA SER A 92 5.63 12.44 2.49
C SER A 92 4.61 11.32 2.32
N ARG A 93 3.87 11.30 1.21
CA ARG A 93 2.95 10.21 0.88
C ARG A 93 3.66 8.88 0.67
N ALA A 94 4.79 8.87 -0.02
CA ALA A 94 5.59 7.68 -0.20
C ALA A 94 6.11 7.14 1.14
N LEU A 95 6.53 8.01 2.06
CA LEU A 95 6.97 7.60 3.39
C LEU A 95 5.82 7.07 4.26
N GLU A 96 4.68 7.75 4.27
CA GLU A 96 3.53 7.33 5.07
C GLU A 96 3.00 5.95 4.66
N THR A 97 2.96 5.64 3.37
CA THR A 97 2.50 4.32 2.90
C THR A 97 3.46 3.23 3.34
N GLN A 98 4.77 3.45 3.22
CA GLN A 98 5.78 2.48 3.69
C GLN A 98 5.70 2.28 5.21
N HIS A 99 5.56 3.36 5.98
CA HIS A 99 5.49 3.28 7.44
C HIS A 99 4.20 2.58 7.93
N ARG A 100 3.04 2.89 7.33
CA ARG A 100 1.78 2.18 7.64
C ARG A 100 1.85 0.69 7.29
N ARG A 101 2.50 0.35 6.17
CA ARG A 101 2.72 -1.04 5.76
C ARG A 101 3.58 -1.79 6.77
N ALA A 102 4.69 -1.19 7.20
CA ALA A 102 5.58 -1.78 8.22
C ALA A 102 4.85 -1.97 9.56
N LEU A 103 4.15 -0.95 10.06
CA LEU A 103 3.38 -1.03 11.30
C LEU A 103 2.24 -2.05 11.23
N TRP A 104 1.54 -2.13 10.09
CA TRP A 104 0.50 -3.14 9.89
C TRP A 104 1.08 -4.54 9.92
N LEU A 105 2.20 -4.75 9.23
CA LEU A 105 2.88 -6.04 9.18
C LEU A 105 3.35 -6.45 10.57
N GLU A 106 4.04 -5.56 11.30
CA GLU A 106 4.48 -5.78 12.68
C GLU A 106 3.30 -6.17 13.59
N LYS A 107 2.22 -5.38 13.57
CA LYS A 107 1.02 -5.68 14.37
C LYS A 107 0.40 -7.02 14.01
N GLU A 108 0.29 -7.32 12.72
CA GLU A 108 -0.27 -8.58 12.24
C GLU A 108 0.63 -9.71 12.76
N LEU A 109 1.95 -9.67 12.54
CA LEU A 109 2.92 -10.67 13.00
C LEU A 109 2.91 -10.87 14.53
N ASP A 110 2.72 -9.81 15.31
CA ASP A 110 2.69 -9.85 16.78
C ASP A 110 1.36 -10.34 17.37
N MET A 111 0.29 -10.49 16.58
CA MET A 111 -0.97 -11.00 17.08
C MET A 111 -0.82 -12.40 17.69
N ASN A 112 -1.33 -12.55 18.91
CA ASN A 112 -1.31 -13.83 19.60
C ASN A 112 -2.15 -14.86 18.84
N LEU A 113 -1.49 -15.94 18.44
CA LEU A 113 -2.09 -16.97 17.60
C LEU A 113 -3.27 -17.68 18.28
N LEU A 114 -3.19 -17.92 19.59
CA LEU A 114 -4.26 -18.59 20.34
C LEU A 114 -5.53 -17.72 20.38
N TYR A 115 -5.38 -16.40 20.47
CA TYR A 115 -6.48 -15.46 20.33
C TYR A 115 -7.10 -15.50 18.92
N LEU A 116 -6.28 -15.65 17.87
CA LEU A 116 -6.78 -15.77 16.50
C LEU A 116 -7.59 -17.05 16.31
N VAL A 117 -7.15 -18.18 16.88
CA VAL A 117 -7.90 -19.45 16.83
C VAL A 117 -9.25 -19.31 17.52
N ASP A 118 -9.28 -18.73 18.73
CA ASP A 118 -10.52 -18.52 19.49
C ASP A 118 -11.49 -17.54 18.81
N ALA A 119 -10.96 -16.51 18.13
CA ALA A 119 -11.76 -15.56 17.36
C ALA A 119 -12.43 -16.18 16.11
N GLY A 120 -11.92 -17.33 15.63
CA GLY A 120 -12.44 -18.04 14.47
C GLY A 120 -12.18 -17.35 13.12
N GLU A 121 -12.60 -18.00 12.04
CA GLU A 121 -12.44 -17.48 10.68
C GLU A 121 -13.17 -16.14 10.48
N SER A 122 -12.56 -15.24 9.72
CA SER A 122 -13.09 -13.90 9.49
C SER A 122 -12.78 -13.42 8.07
N GLU A 123 -13.19 -12.19 7.74
CA GLU A 123 -12.82 -11.55 6.46
C GLU A 123 -11.30 -11.44 6.25
N ARG A 124 -10.49 -11.49 7.32
CA ARG A 124 -9.03 -11.38 7.26
C ARG A 124 -8.30 -12.58 7.84
N LEU A 125 -9.00 -13.63 8.27
CA LEU A 125 -8.41 -14.83 8.84
C LEU A 125 -9.03 -16.07 8.21
N GLU A 126 -8.21 -16.95 7.66
CA GLU A 126 -8.65 -18.24 7.12
C GLU A 126 -7.83 -19.37 7.73
N PHE A 127 -8.48 -20.50 7.99
CA PHE A 127 -7.83 -21.72 8.45
C PHE A 127 -7.81 -22.77 7.34
N LYS A 128 -6.72 -23.52 7.31
CA LYS A 128 -6.57 -24.71 6.47
C LYS A 128 -5.87 -25.79 7.27
N SER A 129 -6.38 -27.01 7.19
CA SER A 129 -5.80 -28.14 7.92
C SER A 129 -4.38 -28.49 7.48
N SER A 130 -4.05 -28.23 6.22
CA SER A 130 -2.83 -28.72 5.55
C SER A 130 -2.56 -27.96 4.25
N LEU A 131 -1.31 -27.98 3.78
CA LEU A 131 -0.95 -27.43 2.47
C LEU A 131 -1.26 -28.42 1.32
N ARG A 132 -0.89 -29.68 1.52
CA ARG A 132 -0.93 -30.74 0.50
C ARG A 132 -1.22 -32.12 1.08
N TRP A 133 -1.22 -32.32 2.40
CA TRP A 133 -1.49 -33.62 3.02
C TRP A 133 -2.99 -33.87 3.19
N ASP A 134 -3.53 -34.88 2.49
CA ASP A 134 -4.91 -35.31 2.68
C ASP A 134 -5.00 -36.28 3.86
N GLN A 135 -5.56 -35.82 4.98
CA GLN A 135 -5.65 -36.62 6.20
C GLN A 135 -6.54 -37.85 6.07
N ARG A 136 -7.54 -37.83 5.19
CA ARG A 136 -8.47 -38.96 5.02
C ARG A 136 -7.85 -40.06 4.17
N LYS A 137 -7.05 -39.67 3.18
CA LYS A 137 -6.39 -40.60 2.26
C LYS A 137 -4.96 -40.98 2.67
N HIS A 138 -4.39 -40.25 3.61
CA HIS A 138 -2.99 -40.38 4.03
C HIS A 138 -2.01 -40.29 2.85
N GLU A 139 -2.24 -39.34 1.95
CA GLU A 139 -1.40 -39.12 0.78
C GLU A 139 -1.28 -37.63 0.42
N SER A 140 -0.27 -37.30 -0.40
CA SER A 140 -0.12 -35.96 -0.95
C SER A 140 -1.17 -35.69 -2.02
N ASN A 141 -1.96 -34.64 -1.82
CA ASN A 141 -3.04 -34.21 -2.70
C ASN A 141 -2.79 -32.78 -3.22
N LYS A 142 -2.43 -32.69 -4.50
CA LYS A 142 -2.13 -31.41 -5.17
C LYS A 142 -3.34 -30.48 -5.28
N SER A 143 -4.57 -30.99 -5.18
CA SER A 143 -5.77 -30.14 -5.19
C SER A 143 -5.86 -29.24 -3.96
N LEU A 144 -5.28 -29.65 -2.82
CA LEU A 144 -5.22 -28.84 -1.59
C LEU A 144 -4.33 -27.62 -1.78
N GLU A 145 -3.22 -27.75 -2.51
CA GLU A 145 -2.36 -26.61 -2.84
C GLU A 145 -3.13 -25.53 -3.60
N MET A 146 -4.03 -25.94 -4.51
CA MET A 146 -4.86 -25.00 -5.26
C MET A 146 -5.89 -24.29 -4.38
N VAL A 147 -6.40 -24.98 -3.34
CA VAL A 147 -7.29 -24.35 -2.34
C VAL A 147 -6.52 -23.30 -1.53
N VAL A 148 -5.28 -23.60 -1.12
CA VAL A 148 -4.40 -22.64 -0.45
C VAL A 148 -4.09 -21.45 -1.36
N ALA A 149 -3.73 -21.69 -2.62
CA ALA A 149 -3.47 -20.62 -3.58
C ALA A 149 -4.68 -19.69 -3.77
N LYS A 150 -5.90 -20.26 -3.88
CA LYS A 150 -7.16 -19.50 -3.93
C LYS A 150 -7.36 -18.61 -2.70
N SER A 151 -7.08 -19.16 -1.52
CA SER A 151 -7.18 -18.43 -0.24
C SER A 151 -6.24 -17.22 -0.22
N ILE A 152 -4.98 -17.43 -0.62
CA ILE A 152 -3.96 -16.37 -0.71
C ILE A 152 -4.38 -15.28 -1.70
N VAL A 153 -4.78 -15.62 -2.93
CA VAL A 153 -5.19 -14.61 -3.93
C VAL A 153 -6.46 -13.87 -3.52
N GLY A 154 -7.39 -14.56 -2.85
CA GLY A 154 -8.62 -13.95 -2.31
C GLY A 154 -8.31 -12.89 -1.24
N LEU A 155 -7.35 -13.17 -0.34
CA LEU A 155 -6.85 -12.21 0.64
C LEU A 155 -6.11 -11.03 -0.04
N MET A 156 -5.22 -11.31 -1.00
CA MET A 156 -4.47 -10.29 -1.74
C MET A 156 -5.38 -9.29 -2.47
N ASN A 157 -6.38 -9.79 -3.19
CA ASN A 157 -7.31 -8.97 -3.96
C ASN A 157 -8.33 -8.22 -3.09
N HIS A 158 -8.35 -8.49 -1.78
CA HIS A 158 -9.27 -7.85 -0.84
C HIS A 158 -8.55 -6.86 0.08
N ARG A 159 -8.43 -7.18 1.37
CA ARG A 159 -7.86 -6.32 2.42
C ARG A 159 -6.53 -6.85 2.97
N GLY A 160 -5.98 -7.92 2.40
CA GLY A 160 -4.95 -8.73 3.04
C GLY A 160 -5.50 -9.48 4.25
N GLY A 161 -4.62 -10.09 5.03
CA GLY A 161 -4.94 -10.82 6.25
C GLY A 161 -3.96 -11.94 6.55
N SER A 162 -4.41 -12.92 7.32
CA SER A 162 -3.65 -14.11 7.71
C SER A 162 -4.33 -15.38 7.22
N LEU A 163 -3.56 -16.31 6.68
CA LEU A 163 -3.94 -17.70 6.44
C LEU A 163 -3.13 -18.58 7.38
N ILE A 164 -3.79 -19.42 8.17
CA ILE A 164 -3.12 -20.33 9.10
C ILE A 164 -3.30 -21.77 8.60
N ILE A 165 -2.18 -22.45 8.39
CA ILE A 165 -2.13 -23.85 7.95
C ILE A 165 -1.69 -24.74 9.11
N GLY A 166 -2.41 -25.84 9.32
CA GLY A 166 -2.25 -26.76 10.44
C GLY A 166 -3.37 -26.64 11.47
N ILE A 167 -4.48 -26.01 11.12
CA ILE A 167 -5.69 -25.87 11.94
C ILE A 167 -6.90 -26.27 11.10
N ASP A 168 -7.78 -27.13 11.61
CA ASP A 168 -9.00 -27.51 10.87
C ASP A 168 -10.12 -26.47 11.02
N ASP A 169 -11.23 -26.74 10.33
CA ASP A 169 -12.41 -25.88 10.33
C ASP A 169 -13.08 -25.78 11.72
N ASP A 170 -12.80 -26.72 12.63
CA ASP A 170 -13.29 -26.74 14.01
C ASP A 170 -12.32 -26.04 14.99
N GLY A 171 -11.20 -25.50 14.49
CA GLY A 171 -10.19 -24.81 15.28
C GLY A 171 -9.19 -25.75 15.99
N GLN A 172 -9.21 -27.05 15.69
CA GLN A 172 -8.26 -28.00 16.27
C GLN A 172 -6.88 -27.87 15.64
N ILE A 173 -5.86 -27.87 16.49
CA ILE A 173 -4.46 -27.76 16.06
C ILE A 173 -3.98 -29.13 15.61
N ILE A 174 -3.81 -29.28 14.30
CA ILE A 174 -3.30 -30.51 13.67
C ILE A 174 -1.79 -30.46 13.49
N GLY A 175 -1.26 -29.30 13.13
CA GLY A 175 0.14 -29.10 12.76
C GLY A 175 0.47 -29.40 11.29
N ILE A 176 1.66 -29.00 10.85
CA ILE A 176 2.14 -29.12 9.46
C ILE A 176 3.15 -30.27 9.26
N GLU A 177 3.39 -31.09 10.28
CA GLU A 177 4.45 -32.11 10.27
C GLU A 177 4.23 -33.14 9.15
N ALA A 178 2.98 -33.54 8.92
CA ALA A 178 2.63 -34.47 7.86
C ALA A 178 2.91 -33.88 6.46
N ASP A 179 2.62 -32.59 6.26
CA ASP A 179 2.98 -31.88 5.04
C ASP A 179 4.50 -31.85 4.85
N CYS A 180 5.26 -31.50 5.89
CA CYS A 180 6.72 -31.45 5.85
C CYS A 180 7.33 -32.80 5.43
N GLN A 181 6.76 -33.93 5.85
CA GLN A 181 7.26 -35.26 5.47
C GLN A 181 7.19 -35.53 3.96
N THR A 182 6.29 -34.88 3.24
CA THR A 182 6.15 -35.00 1.77
C THR A 182 7.19 -34.19 1.00
N LEU A 183 7.92 -33.29 1.68
CA LEU A 183 8.86 -32.36 1.07
C LEU A 183 10.27 -32.93 0.98
N ARG A 184 11.06 -32.41 0.05
CA ARG A 184 12.49 -32.74 -0.07
C ARG A 184 13.26 -32.40 1.21
N HIS A 185 12.99 -31.21 1.77
CA HIS A 185 13.49 -30.79 3.06
C HIS A 185 12.33 -30.90 4.05
N LYS A 186 12.44 -31.84 5.00
CA LYS A 186 11.36 -32.21 5.92
C LYS A 186 11.32 -31.29 7.14
N ASN A 187 11.30 -29.98 6.90
CA ASN A 187 11.33 -28.95 7.92
C ASN A 187 10.55 -27.71 7.46
N THR A 188 10.49 -26.68 8.31
CA THR A 188 9.86 -25.38 8.04
C THR A 188 10.42 -24.69 6.81
N ASP A 189 11.74 -24.72 6.60
CA ASP A 189 12.37 -24.08 5.45
C ASP A 189 11.91 -24.72 4.13
N GLY A 190 11.77 -26.06 4.14
CA GLY A 190 11.18 -26.78 3.02
C GLY A 190 9.74 -26.39 2.76
N PHE A 191 8.96 -26.21 3.83
CA PHE A 191 7.56 -25.80 3.76
C PHE A 191 7.41 -24.37 3.23
N GLU A 192 8.20 -23.43 3.72
CA GLU A 192 8.22 -22.05 3.22
C GLU A 192 8.54 -22.02 1.73
N ARG A 193 9.57 -22.76 1.29
CA ARG A 193 9.91 -22.88 -0.13
C ARG A 193 8.76 -23.46 -0.94
N ALA A 194 8.03 -24.44 -0.41
CA ALA A 194 6.86 -25.00 -1.07
C ALA A 194 5.73 -23.97 -1.24
N ILE A 195 5.47 -23.14 -0.21
CA ILE A 195 4.53 -22.02 -0.30
C ILE A 195 4.99 -20.99 -1.34
N MET A 196 6.25 -20.58 -1.30
CA MET A 196 6.79 -19.58 -2.23
C MET A 196 6.77 -20.09 -3.67
N ASP A 197 7.07 -21.37 -3.89
CA ASP A 197 6.98 -22.01 -5.21
C ASP A 197 5.52 -22.11 -5.69
N LEU A 198 4.58 -22.45 -4.81
CA LEU A 198 3.14 -22.45 -5.10
C LEU A 198 2.67 -21.06 -5.53
N VAL A 199 2.96 -20.02 -4.72
CA VAL A 199 2.61 -18.63 -5.01
C VAL A 199 3.25 -18.17 -6.32
N ARG A 200 4.55 -18.44 -6.53
CA ARG A 200 5.24 -18.06 -7.77
C ARG A 200 4.61 -18.69 -9.01
N THR A 201 4.27 -19.98 -8.94
CA THR A 201 3.77 -20.74 -10.09
C THR A 201 2.31 -20.47 -10.40
N THR A 202 1.50 -20.14 -9.38
CA THR A 202 0.06 -19.91 -9.55
C THR A 202 -0.31 -18.43 -9.64
N LEU A 203 0.38 -17.53 -8.92
CA LEU A 203 0.06 -16.10 -8.83
C LEU A 203 1.13 -15.20 -9.48
N GLY A 204 2.33 -15.75 -9.74
CA GLY A 204 3.45 -15.04 -10.34
C GLY A 204 4.45 -14.50 -9.32
N ALA A 205 5.67 -14.18 -9.78
CA ALA A 205 6.79 -13.83 -8.91
C ALA A 205 6.59 -12.55 -8.07
N HIS A 206 5.81 -11.58 -8.58
CA HIS A 206 5.52 -10.35 -7.84
C HIS A 206 4.67 -10.61 -6.58
N ALA A 207 3.78 -11.61 -6.62
CA ALA A 207 2.94 -11.98 -5.50
C ALA A 207 3.74 -12.53 -4.31
N CYS A 208 4.92 -13.13 -4.55
CA CYS A 208 5.82 -13.60 -3.48
C CYS A 208 6.25 -12.46 -2.54
N THR A 209 6.34 -11.21 -3.03
CA THR A 209 6.72 -10.05 -2.21
C THR A 209 5.62 -9.57 -1.24
N LEU A 210 4.43 -10.16 -1.36
CA LEU A 210 3.25 -9.85 -0.56
C LEU A 210 2.89 -10.97 0.42
N VAL A 211 3.74 -12.00 0.53
CA VAL A 211 3.51 -13.19 1.35
C VAL A 211 4.65 -13.33 2.35
N HIS A 212 4.31 -13.44 3.62
CA HIS A 212 5.28 -13.57 4.71
C HIS A 212 4.92 -14.79 5.57
N CYS A 213 5.83 -15.76 5.65
CA CYS A 213 5.61 -16.99 6.40
C CYS A 213 6.21 -16.90 7.80
N GLN A 214 5.50 -17.46 8.78
CA GLN A 214 5.97 -17.70 10.13
C GLN A 214 5.62 -19.12 10.56
N PHE A 215 6.43 -19.69 11.45
CA PHE A 215 6.26 -21.07 11.91
C PHE A 215 6.14 -21.18 13.45
N PRO A 216 5.11 -20.56 14.04
CA PRO A 216 4.86 -20.63 15.47
C PRO A 216 4.57 -22.06 15.94
N LEU A 217 4.87 -22.32 17.20
CA LEU A 217 4.54 -23.56 17.89
C LEU A 217 3.30 -23.32 18.78
N ILE A 218 2.27 -24.15 18.67
CA ILE A 218 1.11 -24.16 19.57
C ILE A 218 0.90 -25.59 20.05
N ASP A 219 0.77 -25.79 21.36
CA ASP A 219 0.53 -27.12 21.97
C ASP A 219 1.47 -28.21 21.41
N ASP A 220 2.77 -27.87 21.34
CA ASP A 220 3.86 -28.71 20.80
C ASP A 220 3.73 -29.11 19.32
N ARG A 221 2.82 -28.48 18.57
CA ARG A 221 2.66 -28.67 17.12
C ARG A 221 3.08 -27.42 16.37
N GLN A 222 3.76 -27.62 15.25
CA GLN A 222 4.18 -26.53 14.38
C GLN A 222 3.07 -26.17 13.42
N VAL A 223 2.72 -24.88 13.39
CA VAL A 223 1.69 -24.32 12.52
C VAL A 223 2.38 -23.35 11.55
N CYS A 224 1.87 -23.21 10.32
CA CYS A 224 2.35 -22.19 9.40
C CYS A 224 1.37 -21.04 9.35
N ARG A 225 1.80 -19.85 9.75
CA ARG A 225 1.04 -18.61 9.55
C ARG A 225 1.58 -17.88 8.35
N ILE A 226 0.71 -17.59 7.40
CA ILE A 226 0.99 -16.85 6.19
C ILE A 226 0.30 -15.50 6.29
N VAL A 227 1.07 -14.44 6.51
CA VAL A 227 0.58 -13.06 6.46
C VAL A 227 0.61 -12.60 5.01
N VAL A 228 -0.56 -12.23 4.51
CA VAL A 228 -0.81 -11.85 3.12
C VAL A 228 -1.14 -10.37 3.06
N GLU A 229 -0.33 -9.63 2.33
CA GLU A 229 -0.55 -8.21 2.11
C GLU A 229 -1.59 -7.94 1.03
N LYS A 230 -2.30 -6.82 1.15
CA LYS A 230 -3.18 -6.35 0.09
C LYS A 230 -2.36 -6.01 -1.16
N ALA A 231 -2.81 -6.50 -2.31
CA ALA A 231 -2.26 -6.13 -3.62
C ALA A 231 -2.90 -4.83 -4.13
N TYR A 232 -2.07 -3.92 -4.66
CA TYR A 232 -2.52 -2.67 -5.31
C TYR A 232 -2.83 -2.82 -6.80
N ALA A 233 -2.56 -4.02 -7.34
CA ALA A 233 -2.90 -4.41 -8.70
C ALA A 233 -3.64 -5.76 -8.64
N PRO A 234 -4.58 -6.02 -9.56
CA PRO A 234 -5.32 -7.27 -9.56
C PRO A 234 -4.39 -8.47 -9.77
N ILE A 235 -4.48 -9.44 -8.87
CA ILE A 235 -3.75 -10.70 -8.94
C ILE A 235 -4.69 -11.77 -9.50
N TYR A 236 -4.25 -12.44 -10.56
CA TYR A 236 -4.98 -13.56 -11.15
C TYR A 236 -4.29 -14.87 -10.76
N LEU A 237 -5.11 -15.88 -10.46
CA LEU A 237 -4.64 -17.23 -10.25
C LEU A 237 -4.60 -17.97 -11.58
N GLN A 238 -3.46 -18.54 -11.92
CA GLN A 238 -3.25 -19.37 -13.10
C GLN A 238 -3.63 -20.82 -12.80
N ASP A 239 -4.73 -21.27 -13.40
CA ASP A 239 -5.19 -22.66 -13.37
C ASP A 239 -5.02 -23.27 -14.77
N GLY A 240 -3.86 -23.90 -14.99
CA GLY A 240 -3.46 -24.41 -16.30
C GLY A 240 -3.30 -23.27 -17.32
N LYS A 241 -4.21 -23.18 -18.30
CA LYS A 241 -4.23 -22.10 -19.31
C LYS A 241 -5.22 -20.98 -18.98
N VAL A 242 -5.99 -21.11 -17.91
CA VAL A 242 -7.05 -20.17 -17.55
C VAL A 242 -6.56 -19.28 -16.43
N ALA A 243 -6.66 -17.97 -16.63
CA ALA A 243 -6.47 -16.98 -15.57
C ALA A 243 -7.83 -16.73 -14.90
N ARG A 244 -7.90 -16.97 -13.59
CA ARG A 244 -9.11 -16.83 -12.78
C ARG A 244 -8.93 -15.71 -11.76
N TYR A 245 -9.99 -14.95 -11.52
CA TYR A 245 -9.98 -13.86 -10.55
C TYR A 245 -10.80 -14.24 -9.33
N PHE A 246 -10.16 -14.21 -8.16
CA PHE A 246 -10.78 -14.58 -6.90
C PHE A 246 -10.75 -13.39 -5.94
N VAL A 247 -11.85 -13.19 -5.23
CA VAL A 247 -12.00 -12.14 -4.22
C VAL A 247 -12.67 -12.73 -2.99
N ARG A 248 -12.24 -12.26 -1.82
CA ARG A 248 -12.84 -12.64 -0.54
C ARG A 248 -14.16 -11.89 -0.32
N THR A 249 -15.21 -12.64 0.01
CA THR A 249 -16.55 -12.12 0.32
C THR A 249 -16.99 -12.72 1.67
N GLY A 250 -16.92 -11.92 2.74
CA GLY A 250 -17.07 -12.44 4.10
C GLY A 250 -15.92 -13.37 4.46
N ASN A 251 -16.23 -14.55 5.01
CA ASN A 251 -15.24 -15.58 5.35
C ASN A 251 -14.94 -16.56 4.19
N SER A 252 -15.47 -16.31 2.99
CA SER A 252 -15.31 -17.23 1.85
C SER A 252 -14.60 -16.57 0.66
N THR A 253 -13.98 -17.37 -0.19
CA THR A 253 -13.34 -16.91 -1.43
C THR A 253 -14.19 -17.30 -2.64
N ARG A 254 -14.61 -16.31 -3.45
CA ARG A 254 -15.46 -16.50 -4.63
C ARG A 254 -14.69 -16.17 -5.91
N GLU A 255 -14.86 -17.00 -6.93
CA GLU A 255 -14.44 -16.67 -8.30
C GLU A 255 -15.41 -15.66 -8.88
N LEU A 256 -14.90 -14.54 -9.38
CA LEU A 256 -15.70 -13.55 -10.09
C LEU A 256 -15.58 -13.77 -11.59
N ASP A 257 -16.69 -13.58 -12.30
CA ASP A 257 -16.65 -13.56 -13.76
C ASP A 257 -15.92 -12.31 -14.28
N ALA A 258 -15.65 -12.25 -15.59
CA ALA A 258 -14.91 -11.15 -16.19
C ALA A 258 -15.56 -9.77 -15.96
N ARG A 259 -16.90 -9.71 -15.92
CA ARG A 259 -17.63 -8.46 -15.69
C ARG A 259 -17.57 -8.06 -14.23
N GLU A 260 -17.87 -8.98 -13.32
CA GLU A 260 -17.78 -8.77 -11.87
C GLU A 260 -16.35 -8.37 -11.47
N ALA A 261 -15.33 -9.01 -12.03
CA ALA A 261 -13.93 -8.68 -11.81
C ALA A 261 -13.61 -7.26 -12.25
N GLN A 262 -14.04 -6.86 -13.45
CA GLN A 262 -13.82 -5.50 -13.96
C GLN A 262 -14.51 -4.44 -13.08
N GLU A 263 -15.74 -4.71 -12.64
CA GLU A 263 -16.48 -3.83 -11.75
C GLU A 263 -15.77 -3.71 -10.39
N HIS A 264 -15.36 -4.83 -9.79
CA HIS A 264 -14.61 -4.87 -8.54
C HIS A 264 -13.28 -4.10 -8.61
N ILE A 265 -12.48 -4.35 -9.64
CA ILE A 265 -11.18 -3.69 -9.85
C ILE A 265 -11.39 -2.17 -9.97
N THR A 266 -12.38 -1.74 -10.77
CA THR A 266 -12.64 -0.32 -10.98
C THR A 266 -13.06 0.38 -9.68
N GLN A 267 -13.89 -0.26 -8.87
CA GLN A 267 -14.33 0.27 -7.57
C GLN A 267 -13.17 0.34 -6.56
N GLY A 268 -12.34 -0.71 -6.46
CA GLY A 268 -11.16 -0.74 -5.59
C GLY A 268 -10.19 0.42 -5.88
N TYR A 269 -9.94 0.70 -7.17
CA TYR A 269 -9.14 1.86 -7.59
C TYR A 269 -9.74 3.21 -7.17
N HIS A 270 -11.07 3.32 -7.05
CA HIS A 270 -11.73 4.58 -6.69
C HIS A 270 -11.66 4.87 -5.19
N VAL A 271 -11.79 3.85 -4.34
CA VAL A 271 -11.74 3.99 -2.87
C VAL A 271 -10.32 4.33 -2.39
N GLU A 272 -9.30 3.72 -2.98
CA GLU A 272 -7.92 3.87 -2.53
C GLU A 272 -7.29 5.21 -2.92
N ASN A 273 -7.86 5.89 -3.91
CA ASN A 273 -7.42 7.22 -4.33
C ASN A 273 -8.14 8.37 -3.61
N GLN A 274 -9.23 8.09 -2.86
CA GLN A 274 -10.04 9.09 -2.14
C GLN A 274 -9.34 9.71 -0.94
#